data_AF-A0AAV3P7S7-F1
#
_entry.id   AF-A0AAV3P7S7-F1
#
_cell.length_a   1.000
_cell.length_b   1.000
_cell.length_c   1.000
_cell.angle_alpha   90.00
_cell.angle_beta   90.00
_cell.angle_gamma   90.00
#
_symmetry.space_group_name_H-M   'P 1'
#
loop_
_entity.id
_entity.type
_entity.pdbx_description
1 polymer ?
#
loop_
_entity_poly.entity_id
_entity_poly.type
_entity_poly.pdbx_seq_one_letter_code
_entity_poly.pdbx_strand_id
1 'polypeptide(L)'
;MGKALDWYMELPLKSIDSYQATADAFVAKFGTAIQTMQDERILTDIKQSSNESLSNYHKRCNDLLVNIPDVTTMSLIWRFLTGSLMRSLRKLYCYKLRSRKMY
;
A
#
# COMPACT_ATOMS: atom_id res chain seq x y z
N MET A 1 28.06 -11.24 10.70
CA MET A 1 28.14 -9.76 10.78
C MET A 1 26.91 -9.17 10.10
N GLY A 2 26.64 -7.87 10.25
CA GLY A 2 25.46 -7.23 9.68
C GLY A 2 25.71 -6.70 8.27
N LYS A 3 24.68 -6.73 7.41
CA LYS A 3 24.77 -6.34 5.98
C LYS A 3 25.38 -4.95 5.73
N ALA A 4 25.18 -4.01 6.65
CA ALA A 4 25.76 -2.67 6.56
C ALA A 4 27.28 -2.66 6.78
N LEU A 5 27.78 -3.50 7.71
CA LEU A 5 29.20 -3.63 7.98
C LEU A 5 29.90 -4.35 6.82
N ASP A 6 29.29 -5.41 6.31
CA ASP A 6 29.83 -6.16 5.17
C ASP A 6 29.94 -5.25 3.93
N TRP A 7 28.92 -4.45 3.64
CA TRP A 7 28.97 -3.46 2.55
C TRP A 7 30.08 -2.42 2.74
N TYR A 8 30.26 -1.89 3.96
CA TYR A 8 31.28 -0.89 4.22
C TYR A 8 32.70 -1.44 4.01
N MET A 9 32.92 -2.72 4.36
CA MET A 9 34.21 -3.40 4.18
C MET A 9 34.52 -3.74 2.71
N GLU A 10 33.50 -3.83 1.85
CA GLU A 10 33.65 -4.08 0.41
C GLU A 10 33.99 -2.81 -0.40
N LEU A 11 33.95 -1.62 0.23
CA LEU A 11 34.23 -0.38 -0.47
C LEU A 11 35.72 -0.27 -0.85
N PRO A 12 36.06 0.17 -2.07
CA PRO A 12 37.46 0.33 -2.48
C PRO A 12 38.20 1.30 -1.56
N LEU A 13 39.47 1.02 -1.26
CA LEU A 13 40.30 1.97 -0.50
C LEU A 13 40.35 3.33 -1.21
N LYS A 14 40.15 4.41 -0.45
CA LYS A 14 40.09 5.80 -0.95
C LYS A 14 38.91 6.10 -1.89
N SER A 15 37.85 5.30 -1.88
CA SER A 15 36.61 5.60 -2.62
C SER A 15 35.71 6.64 -1.94
N ILE A 16 36.03 7.00 -0.70
CA ILE A 16 35.26 7.96 0.10
C ILE A 16 36.20 9.07 0.54
N ASP A 17 35.94 10.26 0.02
CA ASP A 17 36.75 11.45 0.31
C ASP A 17 36.14 12.33 1.43
N SER A 18 34.89 12.06 1.82
CA SER A 18 34.20 12.79 2.89
C SER A 18 33.10 11.96 3.55
N TYR A 19 32.73 12.33 4.78
CA TYR A 19 31.59 11.73 5.47
C TYR A 19 30.29 11.82 4.65
N GLN A 20 30.07 12.94 3.95
CA GLN A 20 28.88 13.15 3.12
C GLN A 20 28.81 12.13 1.98
N ALA A 21 29.94 11.86 1.31
CA ALA A 21 30.00 10.86 0.25
C ALA A 21 29.67 9.44 0.78
N THR A 22 30.10 9.11 2.00
CA THR A 22 29.71 7.84 2.65
C THR A 22 28.21 7.79 2.91
N ALA A 23 27.63 8.87 3.43
CA ALA A 23 26.21 8.95 3.75
C ALA A 23 25.36 8.80 2.48
N ASP A 24 25.75 9.49 1.40
CA ASP A 24 25.04 9.40 0.11
C ASP A 24 25.13 7.99 -0.48
N ALA A 25 26.31 7.35 -0.44
CA ALA A 25 26.48 5.97 -0.92
C ALA A 25 25.70 4.96 -0.07
N PHE A 26 25.65 5.16 1.25
CA PHE A 26 24.87 4.34 2.16
C PHE A 26 23.36 4.48 1.87
N VAL A 27 22.87 5.71 1.70
CA VAL A 27 21.47 5.98 1.34
C VAL A 27 21.15 5.43 -0.06
N ALA A 28 22.06 5.51 -1.03
CA ALA A 28 21.84 4.88 -2.33
C ALA A 28 21.73 3.35 -2.24
N LYS A 29 22.55 2.71 -1.40
CA LYS A 29 22.57 1.25 -1.22
C LYS A 29 21.41 0.72 -0.39
N PHE A 30 21.03 1.42 0.68
CA PHE A 30 20.07 0.95 1.68
C PHE A 30 18.79 1.80 1.75
N GLY A 31 18.81 3.04 1.27
CA GLY A 31 17.66 3.95 1.28
C GLY A 31 16.53 3.52 0.33
N THR A 32 16.83 2.73 -0.71
CA THR A 32 15.79 2.11 -1.56
C THR A 32 15.01 1.00 -0.85
N ALA A 33 15.57 0.38 0.20
CA ALA A 33 14.84 -0.56 1.05
C ALA A 33 13.82 0.14 1.96
N ILE A 34 13.92 1.48 2.08
CA ILE A 34 12.90 2.36 2.65
C ILE A 34 12.09 2.96 1.49
N GLN A 35 11.71 2.16 0.48
CA GLN A 35 10.43 2.42 -0.15
C GLN A 35 9.42 2.26 0.99
N THR A 36 8.92 3.39 1.48
CA THR A 36 7.88 3.50 2.49
C THR A 36 6.84 2.42 2.24
N MET A 37 6.97 1.28 2.94
CA MET A 37 5.93 0.27 2.98
C MET A 37 4.72 1.03 3.48
N GLN A 38 3.77 1.26 2.57
CA GLN A 38 2.57 1.98 2.91
C GLN A 38 1.87 1.14 3.97
N ASP A 39 1.71 1.70 5.16
CA ASP A 39 1.00 1.05 6.24
C ASP A 39 -0.46 0.90 5.81
N GLU A 40 -1.09 -0.21 6.19
CA GLU A 40 -2.52 -0.49 6.00
C GLU A 40 -3.39 0.69 6.48
N ARG A 41 -2.89 1.48 7.44
CA ARG A 41 -3.52 2.73 7.91
C ARG A 41 -3.85 3.70 6.76
N ILE A 42 -3.05 3.78 5.71
CA ILE A 42 -3.33 4.65 4.54
C ILE A 42 -4.65 4.25 3.88
N LEU A 43 -5.00 2.96 3.92
CA LEU A 43 -6.27 2.52 3.39
C LEU A 43 -7.43 3.19 4.13
N THR A 44 -7.34 3.39 5.46
CA THR A 44 -8.42 3.94 6.31
C THR A 44 -8.87 5.36 5.94
N ASP A 45 -8.01 6.13 5.29
CA ASP A 45 -8.32 7.50 4.84
C ASP A 45 -9.10 7.52 3.51
N ILE A 46 -9.06 6.45 2.72
CA ILE A 46 -9.68 6.36 1.40
C ILE A 46 -11.18 6.06 1.44
N LYS A 47 -12.00 7.08 1.61
CA LYS A 47 -13.47 6.95 1.53
C LYS A 47 -13.97 7.15 0.10
N GLN A 48 -15.06 6.47 -0.25
CA GLN A 48 -15.75 6.69 -1.52
C GLN A 48 -16.33 8.11 -1.52
N SER A 49 -15.99 8.89 -2.54
CA SER A 49 -16.52 10.25 -2.69
C SER A 49 -18.00 10.25 -3.09
N SER A 50 -18.74 11.29 -2.71
CA SER A 50 -20.17 11.48 -3.00
C SER A 50 -20.51 11.54 -4.48
N ASN A 51 -19.53 11.75 -5.37
CA ASN A 51 -19.71 11.74 -6.82
C ASN A 51 -18.95 10.58 -7.50
N GLU A 52 -18.28 9.72 -6.73
CA GLU A 52 -17.49 8.62 -7.25
C GLU A 52 -18.33 7.35 -7.41
N SER A 53 -18.18 6.69 -8.56
CA SER A 53 -18.80 5.38 -8.79
C SER A 53 -18.12 4.31 -7.94
N LEU A 54 -18.85 3.25 -7.57
CA LEU A 54 -18.27 2.16 -6.79
C LEU A 54 -17.11 1.46 -7.53
N SER A 55 -17.19 1.39 -8.86
CA SER A 55 -16.14 0.82 -9.71
C SER A 55 -14.84 1.63 -9.65
N ASN A 56 -14.94 2.97 -9.75
CA ASN A 56 -13.77 3.84 -9.68
C ASN A 56 -13.15 3.83 -8.28
N TYR A 57 -13.98 3.79 -7.24
CA TYR A 57 -13.53 3.62 -5.86
C TYR A 57 -12.71 2.33 -5.69
N HIS A 58 -13.22 1.21 -6.21
CA HIS A 58 -12.54 -0.09 -6.10
C HIS A 58 -11.20 -0.12 -6.86
N LYS A 59 -11.14 0.47 -8.07
CA LYS A 59 -9.87 0.61 -8.81
C LYS A 59 -8.82 1.35 -7.98
N ARG A 60 -9.21 2.49 -7.41
CA ARG A 60 -8.32 3.33 -6.60
C ARG A 60 -7.82 2.60 -5.34
N CYS A 61 -8.67 1.80 -4.71
CA CYS A 61 -8.24 0.91 -3.62
C CYS A 61 -7.25 -0.15 -4.10
N ASN A 62 -7.52 -0.82 -5.23
CA ASN A 62 -6.64 -1.86 -5.76
C ASN A 62 -5.26 -1.34 -6.17
N ASP A 63 -5.20 -0.16 -6.81
CA ASP A 63 -3.93 0.46 -7.19
C ASP A 63 -3.03 0.74 -5.97
N LEU A 64 -3.65 1.02 -4.80
CA LEU A 64 -2.93 1.25 -3.55
C LEU A 64 -2.53 -0.07 -2.87
N LEU A 65 -3.36 -1.10 -2.97
CA LEU A 65 -3.04 -2.44 -2.45
C LEU A 65 -1.82 -3.07 -3.13
N VAL A 66 -1.53 -2.74 -4.39
CA VAL A 66 -0.31 -3.20 -5.08
C VAL A 66 0.97 -2.80 -4.32
N ASN A 67 0.91 -1.70 -3.56
CA ASN A 67 2.06 -1.16 -2.82
C ASN A 67 2.08 -1.55 -1.34
N ILE A 68 1.10 -2.34 -0.87
CA ILE A 68 0.99 -2.75 0.54
C ILE A 68 1.21 -4.27 0.63
N PRO A 69 2.37 -4.72 1.12
CA PRO A 69 2.60 -6.15 1.33
C PRO A 69 1.73 -6.66 2.50
N ASP A 70 1.15 -7.84 2.33
CA ASP A 70 0.53 -8.65 3.39
C ASP A 70 -0.76 -8.08 4.04
N VAL A 71 -1.69 -7.56 3.24
CA VAL A 71 -3.02 -7.14 3.75
C VAL A 71 -3.95 -8.35 3.93
N THR A 72 -4.50 -8.52 5.13
CA THR A 72 -5.44 -9.61 5.40
C THR A 72 -6.77 -9.43 4.65
N THR A 73 -7.41 -10.54 4.27
CA THR A 73 -8.73 -10.49 3.63
C THR A 73 -9.78 -9.82 4.53
N MET A 74 -9.69 -9.99 5.84
CA MET A 74 -10.62 -9.39 6.79
C MET A 74 -10.48 -7.86 6.83
N SER A 75 -9.24 -7.36 6.82
CA SER A 75 -8.93 -5.94 6.70
C SER A 75 -9.55 -5.32 5.45
N LEU A 76 -9.43 -6.00 4.30
CA LEU A 76 -10.03 -5.56 3.04
C LEU A 76 -11.56 -5.49 3.11
N ILE A 77 -12.20 -6.52 3.69
CA ILE A 77 -13.66 -6.56 3.85
C ILE A 77 -14.13 -5.43 4.77
N TRP A 78 -13.50 -5.29 5.93
CA TRP A 78 -13.82 -4.23 6.88
C TRP A 78 -13.63 -2.84 6.26
N ARG A 79 -12.55 -2.67 5.49
CA ARG A 79 -12.28 -1.44 4.75
C ARG A 79 -13.35 -1.14 3.73
N PHE A 80 -13.74 -2.13 2.93
CA PHE A 80 -14.77 -1.96 1.91
C PHE A 80 -16.11 -1.56 2.53
N LEU A 81 -16.49 -2.17 3.65
CA LEU A 81 -17.73 -1.85 4.35
C LEU A 81 -17.73 -0.46 4.98
N THR A 82 -16.60 -0.02 5.53
CA THR A 82 -16.48 1.30 6.20
C THR A 82 -16.19 2.45 5.25
N GLY A 83 -15.51 2.20 4.13
CA GLY A 83 -15.12 3.20 3.14
C GLY A 83 -16.14 3.42 2.03
N SER A 84 -17.00 2.44 1.75
CA SER A 84 -18.06 2.57 0.74
C SER A 84 -19.22 3.42 1.23
N LEU A 85 -19.86 4.15 0.31
CA LEU A 85 -21.09 4.86 0.62
C LEU A 85 -22.24 3.87 0.84
N MET A 86 -23.09 4.15 1.83
CA MET A 86 -24.29 3.35 2.14
C MET A 86 -25.19 3.11 0.92
N ARG A 87 -25.31 4.09 0.02
CA ARG A 87 -26.08 3.96 -1.23
C ARG A 87 -25.51 2.87 -2.16
N SER A 88 -24.19 2.69 -2.17
CA SER A 88 -23.50 1.67 -2.97
C SER A 88 -23.71 0.28 -2.37
N LEU A 89 -23.61 0.16 -1.03
CA LEU A 89 -23.86 -1.09 -0.31
C LEU A 89 -25.31 -1.56 -0.47
N ARG A 90 -26.29 -0.64 -0.41
CA ARG A 90 -27.70 -0.95 -0.66
C ARG A 90 -27.92 -1.49 -2.07
N LYS A 91 -27.30 -0.90 -3.10
CA LYS A 91 -27.40 -1.39 -4.48
C LYS A 91 -26.85 -2.81 -4.62
N LEU A 92 -25.70 -3.11 -4.01
CA LEU A 92 -25.11 -4.45 -4.01
C LEU A 92 -26.01 -5.48 -3.30
N TYR A 93 -26.54 -5.12 -2.14
CA TYR A 93 -27.44 -5.99 -1.39
C TYR A 93 -28.72 -6.29 -2.18
N CYS A 94 -29.35 -5.26 -2.77
CA CYS A 94 -30.52 -5.42 -3.62
C CYS A 94 -30.21 -6.27 -4.86
N TYR A 95 -29.04 -6.10 -5.49
CA TYR A 95 -28.62 -6.93 -6.62
C TYR A 95 -28.49 -8.40 -6.19
N LYS A 96 -27.79 -8.69 -5.09
CA LYS A 96 -27.60 -10.05 -4.56
C LYS A 96 -28.92 -10.73 -4.19
N LEU A 97 -29.86 -9.98 -3.60
CA LEU A 97 -31.21 -10.48 -3.32
C LEU A 97 -32.00 -10.80 -4.59
N ARG A 98 -31.84 -10.00 -5.64
CA ARG A 98 -32.51 -10.22 -6.93
C ARG A 98 -31.95 -11.44 -7.66
N SER A 99 -30.63 -11.61 -7.64
CA SER A 99 -29.94 -12.79 -8.21
C SER A 99 -30.31 -14.09 -7.50
N ARG A 100 -30.57 -14.04 -6.18
CA ARG A 100 -31.01 -15.19 -5.38
C ARG A 100 -32.47 -15.58 -5.57
N LYS A 101 -33.32 -14.68 -6.09
CA LYS A 101 -34.73 -14.96 -6.37
C LYS A 101 -34.98 -15.53 -7.78
N MET A 102 -33.93 -15.70 -8.59
CA MET A 102 -34.00 -16.26 -9.95
C MET A 102 -33.63 -17.76 -10.03
N TYR A 103 -33.45 -18.42 -8.87
CA TYR A 103 -33.26 -19.87 -8.77
C TYR A 103 -34.28 -20.44 -7.79
#